data_AF-A0A7K2VCM9-F1
#
_entry.id   AF-A0A7K2VCM9-F1
#
_cell.length_a   1.000
_cell.length_b   1.000
_cell.length_c   1.000
_cell.angle_alpha   90.00
_cell.angle_beta   90.00
_cell.angle_gamma   90.00
#
_symmetry.space_group_name_H-M   'P 1'
#
loop_
_entity.id
_entity.type
_entity.pdbx_description
1 polymer ?
#
loop_
_entity_poly.entity_id
_entity_poly.type
_entity_poly.pdbx_seq_one_letter_code
_entity_poly.pdbx_strand_id
1 'polypeptide(L)'
;MYLALAPDTIARWQFGTTTVYHYLFVPLTISLVAITAGLETAYVRTGRTKYFHATKFWGKLFLINIAMGVVTGLVQEFQFGMNWSAYSRFVGDVFGAPLALEALLAFFFESTFIGLWIFGWDRLPKKVHCACIWMVSIGTILSTYFILAANSFMQNPVGFSVDKAAGKAHLTDIGAVLFQKLNLVVVAHTLTAAFLTGAAFVMGISAIHLWRAARLQRRGRPTDLKQVAAMRTSLRLGLVLAVVFGLGTALSGDKLGEVMFEQQPMKMAAAEALWDREAPAAFSAFSVPDVAHQRNSVDIQVPGLLSFLAHKDFHSAVPGINDTAGAEAAAYGGSPSEYIPNVPVTYWGFRAMILFGMTSFSLGAAGLWLTRRKFWVAPGYRTGSFDVPRLMLTKNR
;
A
#
# COMPACT_ATOMS: atom_id res chain seq x y z
N MET A 1 23.81 5.85 -25.53
CA MET A 1 24.48 6.56 -24.42
C MET A 1 23.90 7.96 -24.17
N TYR A 2 23.70 8.79 -25.20
CA TYR A 2 23.12 10.15 -25.05
C TYR A 2 21.71 10.20 -24.44
N LEU A 3 20.79 9.28 -24.79
CA LEU A 3 19.44 9.19 -24.21
C LEU A 3 19.41 8.82 -22.70
N ALA A 4 20.42 8.07 -22.23
CA ALA A 4 20.51 7.65 -20.83
C ALA A 4 20.98 8.78 -19.89
N LEU A 5 21.61 9.81 -20.44
CA LEU A 5 22.14 10.97 -19.71
C LEU A 5 21.34 12.25 -19.98
N ALA A 6 20.22 12.15 -20.69
CA ALA A 6 19.34 13.30 -20.90
C ALA A 6 18.80 13.79 -19.54
N PRO A 7 18.71 15.11 -19.32
CA PRO A 7 18.31 15.66 -18.02
C PRO A 7 16.95 15.14 -17.51
N ASP A 8 15.99 14.94 -18.42
CA ASP A 8 14.67 14.38 -18.14
C ASP A 8 14.74 12.90 -17.75
N THR A 9 15.57 12.10 -18.43
CA THR A 9 15.82 10.69 -18.06
C THR A 9 16.43 10.58 -16.67
N ILE A 10 17.45 11.40 -16.36
CA ILE A 10 18.09 11.41 -15.03
C ILE A 10 17.10 11.87 -13.96
N ALA A 11 16.30 12.92 -14.24
CA ALA A 11 15.28 13.40 -13.31
C ALA A 11 14.21 12.33 -13.01
N ARG A 12 13.78 11.56 -14.03
CA ARG A 12 12.86 10.41 -13.87
C ARG A 12 13.47 9.32 -13.00
N TRP A 13 14.73 8.95 -13.23
CA TRP A 13 15.43 7.95 -12.41
C TRP A 13 15.61 8.40 -10.96
N GLN A 14 15.99 9.66 -10.74
CA GLN A 14 16.15 10.22 -9.41
C GLN A 14 14.81 10.24 -8.67
N PHE A 15 13.76 10.77 -9.29
CA PHE A 15 12.42 10.85 -8.69
C PHE A 15 11.85 9.45 -8.42
N GLY A 16 11.98 8.52 -9.37
CA GLY A 16 11.54 7.13 -9.24
C GLY A 16 12.26 6.41 -8.10
N THR A 17 13.59 6.59 -7.99
CA THR A 17 14.38 5.98 -6.90
C THR A 17 13.96 6.54 -5.54
N THR A 18 13.88 7.87 -5.40
CA THR A 18 13.42 8.50 -4.15
C THR A 18 12.02 8.03 -3.76
N THR A 19 11.10 7.96 -4.72
CA THR A 19 9.72 7.49 -4.50
C THR A 19 9.71 6.05 -4.01
N VAL A 20 10.48 5.15 -4.63
CA VAL A 20 10.55 3.75 -4.19
C VAL A 20 11.10 3.64 -2.77
N TYR A 21 12.20 4.34 -2.46
CA TYR A 21 12.76 4.34 -1.10
C TYR A 21 11.79 4.92 -0.07
N HIS A 22 11.12 6.02 -0.38
CA HIS A 22 10.13 6.63 0.50
C HIS A 22 8.97 5.65 0.76
N TYR A 23 8.46 5.03 -0.29
CA TYR A 23 7.31 4.13 -0.22
C TYR A 23 7.63 2.76 0.42
N LEU A 24 8.89 2.43 0.72
CA LEU A 24 9.22 1.32 1.61
C LEU A 24 8.78 1.60 3.06
N PHE A 25 8.83 2.85 3.48
CA PHE A 25 8.52 3.26 4.86
C PHE A 25 7.05 3.64 5.02
N VAL A 26 6.45 4.33 4.04
CA VAL A 26 5.06 4.85 4.12
C VAL A 26 4.02 3.80 4.55
N PRO A 27 3.85 2.65 3.88
CA PRO A 27 2.81 1.68 4.23
C PRO A 27 3.02 1.06 5.62
N LEU A 28 4.28 0.90 6.03
CA LEU A 28 4.63 0.47 7.38
C LEU A 28 4.30 1.54 8.43
N THR A 29 4.53 2.82 8.15
CA THR A 29 4.15 3.91 9.07
C THR A 29 2.64 3.92 9.30
N ILE A 30 1.85 3.96 8.20
CA ILE A 30 0.37 3.98 8.23
C ILE A 30 -0.18 2.83 9.09
N SER A 31 0.34 1.63 8.88
CA SER A 31 -0.16 0.44 9.56
C SER A 31 0.37 0.29 10.98
N LEU A 32 1.65 0.51 11.23
CA LEU A 32 2.26 0.32 12.55
C LEU A 32 1.77 1.33 13.58
N VAL A 33 1.52 2.58 13.19
CA VAL A 33 0.95 3.58 14.11
C VAL A 33 -0.44 3.16 14.57
N ALA A 34 -1.29 2.72 13.65
CA ALA A 34 -2.65 2.27 13.94
C ALA A 34 -2.66 0.98 14.78
N ILE A 35 -1.75 0.04 14.48
CA ILE A 35 -1.56 -1.19 15.27
C ILE A 35 -1.08 -0.84 16.68
N THR A 36 -0.13 0.09 16.82
CA THR A 36 0.38 0.56 18.11
C THR A 36 -0.75 1.23 18.91
N ALA A 37 -1.55 2.09 18.29
CA ALA A 37 -2.71 2.74 18.91
C ALA A 37 -3.76 1.71 19.37
N GLY A 38 -4.05 0.69 18.56
CA GLY A 38 -4.97 -0.40 18.91
C GLY A 38 -4.47 -1.24 20.09
N LEU A 39 -3.17 -1.58 20.12
CA LEU A 39 -2.55 -2.31 21.22
C LEU A 39 -2.53 -1.48 22.50
N GLU A 40 -2.26 -0.18 22.41
CA GLU A 40 -2.30 0.70 23.56
C GLU A 40 -3.71 0.85 24.11
N THR A 41 -4.71 0.99 23.22
CA THR A 41 -6.13 1.00 23.60
C THR A 41 -6.49 -0.27 24.36
N ALA A 42 -6.04 -1.44 23.90
CA ALA A 42 -6.25 -2.70 24.60
C ALA A 42 -5.57 -2.72 25.97
N TYR A 43 -4.37 -2.13 26.11
CA TYR A 43 -3.70 -1.98 27.39
C TYR A 43 -4.48 -1.05 28.34
N VAL A 44 -4.88 0.14 27.89
CA VAL A 44 -5.64 1.12 28.69
C VAL A 44 -6.97 0.55 29.16
N ARG A 45 -7.67 -0.22 28.31
CA ARG A 45 -8.96 -0.83 28.66
C ARG A 45 -8.84 -2.04 29.58
N THR A 46 -7.81 -2.87 29.42
CA THR A 46 -7.75 -4.17 30.10
C THR A 46 -6.71 -4.26 31.22
N GLY A 47 -5.77 -3.32 31.29
CA GLY A 47 -4.63 -3.35 32.22
C GLY A 47 -3.63 -4.49 31.98
N ARG A 48 -3.81 -5.34 30.96
CA ARG A 48 -2.96 -6.52 30.74
C ARG A 48 -1.60 -6.12 30.17
N THR A 49 -0.53 -6.46 30.88
CA THR A 49 0.86 -6.08 30.56
C THR A 49 1.37 -6.57 29.20
N LYS A 50 0.82 -7.67 28.67
CA LYS A 50 1.17 -8.15 27.31
C LYS A 50 0.90 -7.11 26.21
N TYR A 51 -0.16 -6.29 26.36
CA TYR A 51 -0.49 -5.23 25.41
C TYR A 51 0.46 -4.05 25.56
N PHE A 52 0.85 -3.72 26.80
CA PHE A 52 1.88 -2.70 27.05
C PHE A 52 3.22 -3.07 26.40
N HIS A 53 3.69 -4.31 26.58
CA HIS A 53 4.93 -4.77 25.96
C HIS A 53 4.84 -4.80 24.43
N ALA A 54 3.70 -5.22 23.87
CA ALA A 54 3.47 -5.16 22.44
C ALA A 54 3.48 -3.71 21.91
N THR A 55 2.81 -2.79 22.61
CA THR A 55 2.77 -1.34 22.28
C THR A 55 4.18 -0.75 22.25
N LYS A 56 4.99 -0.99 23.30
CA LYS A 56 6.38 -0.51 23.36
C LYS A 56 7.26 -1.11 22.25
N PHE A 57 7.06 -2.38 21.91
CA PHE A 57 7.83 -3.04 20.87
C PHE A 57 7.52 -2.50 19.47
N TRP A 58 6.23 -2.51 19.07
CA TRP A 58 5.82 -2.02 17.75
C TRP A 58 5.97 -0.51 17.62
N GLY A 59 5.73 0.23 18.70
CA GLY A 59 5.98 1.66 18.76
C GLY A 59 7.44 2.03 18.50
N LYS A 60 8.40 1.24 18.99
CA LYS A 60 9.82 1.45 18.66
C LYS A 60 10.09 1.28 17.16
N LEU A 61 9.54 0.25 16.54
CA LEU A 61 9.71 0.02 15.10
C LEU A 61 9.00 1.09 14.27
N PHE A 62 7.80 1.50 14.68
CA PHE A 62 7.09 2.64 14.12
C PHE A 62 7.96 3.91 14.15
N LEU A 63 8.56 4.24 15.30
CA LEU A 63 9.40 5.44 15.45
C LEU A 63 10.65 5.42 14.56
N ILE A 64 11.29 4.26 14.40
CA ILE A 64 12.42 4.12 13.47
C ILE A 64 11.94 4.32 12.02
N ASN A 65 10.81 3.71 11.68
CA ASN A 65 10.27 3.72 10.33
C ASN A 65 9.79 5.11 9.90
N ILE A 66 9.08 5.83 10.78
CA ILE A 66 8.59 7.18 10.50
C ILE A 66 9.74 8.18 10.38
N ALA A 67 10.81 8.05 11.17
CA ALA A 67 11.98 8.92 11.03
C ALA A 67 12.58 8.83 9.62
N MET A 68 12.73 7.61 9.10
CA MET A 68 13.19 7.40 7.72
C MET A 68 12.17 7.90 6.68
N GLY A 69 10.88 7.70 6.95
CA GLY A 69 9.79 8.22 6.13
C GLY A 69 9.83 9.74 5.99
N VAL A 70 10.01 10.48 7.10
CA VAL A 70 10.11 11.95 7.10
C VAL A 70 11.32 12.41 6.29
N VAL A 71 12.50 11.83 6.51
CA VAL A 71 13.72 12.22 5.76
C VAL A 71 13.54 12.02 4.26
N THR A 72 13.00 10.88 3.85
CA THR A 72 12.78 10.58 2.42
C THR A 72 11.66 11.41 1.81
N GLY A 73 10.60 11.71 2.58
CA GLY A 73 9.48 12.55 2.15
C GLY A 73 9.89 13.99 1.91
N LEU A 74 10.69 14.57 2.81
CA LEU A 74 11.26 15.92 2.64
C LEU A 74 12.05 16.04 1.34
N VAL A 75 12.88 15.04 1.03
CA VAL A 75 13.64 15.03 -0.24
C VAL A 75 12.69 14.99 -1.44
N GLN A 76 11.63 14.17 -1.40
CA GLN A 76 10.67 14.06 -2.49
C GLN A 76 9.86 15.35 -2.70
N GLU A 77 9.45 16.03 -1.63
CA GLU A 77 8.74 17.31 -1.69
C GLU A 77 9.55 18.38 -2.43
N PHE A 78 10.84 18.54 -2.08
CA PHE A 78 11.70 19.50 -2.76
C PHE A 78 12.02 19.12 -4.22
N GLN A 79 11.97 17.83 -4.59
CA GLN A 79 12.20 17.40 -5.97
C GLN A 79 11.15 17.94 -6.95
N PHE A 80 9.90 18.15 -6.51
CA PHE A 80 8.89 18.81 -7.35
C PHE A 80 9.30 20.23 -7.74
N GLY A 81 9.89 20.98 -6.82
CA GLY A 81 10.35 22.35 -7.07
C GLY A 81 11.65 22.43 -7.87
N MET A 82 12.59 21.52 -7.61
CA MET A 82 13.91 21.54 -8.24
C MET A 82 13.91 20.95 -9.65
N ASN A 83 13.56 19.66 -9.77
CA ASN A 83 13.73 18.91 -11.01
C ASN A 83 12.52 19.05 -11.96
N TRP A 84 11.36 19.42 -11.41
CA TRP A 84 10.09 19.52 -12.14
C TRP A 84 9.55 20.96 -12.13
N SER A 85 10.43 21.96 -12.23
CA SER A 85 10.07 23.38 -12.08
C SER A 85 9.03 23.88 -13.09
N ALA A 86 9.06 23.40 -14.35
CA ALA A 86 8.06 23.75 -15.35
C ALA A 86 6.67 23.19 -14.99
N TYR A 87 6.61 21.93 -14.54
CA TYR A 87 5.40 21.30 -14.04
C TYR A 87 4.85 22.08 -12.83
N SER A 88 5.70 22.38 -11.85
CA SER A 88 5.32 23.12 -10.64
C SER A 88 4.82 24.54 -10.94
N ARG A 89 5.40 25.23 -11.94
CA ARG A 89 4.88 26.54 -12.38
C ARG A 89 3.53 26.44 -13.09
N PHE A 90 3.31 25.35 -13.83
CA PHE A 90 2.09 25.15 -14.62
C PHE A 90 0.90 24.75 -13.74
N VAL A 91 1.04 23.71 -12.91
CA VAL A 91 -0.07 23.16 -12.10
C VAL A 91 -0.01 23.47 -10.61
N GLY A 92 0.95 24.29 -10.16
CA GLY A 92 1.19 24.53 -8.74
C GLY A 92 -0.02 25.02 -7.94
N ASP A 93 -0.93 25.78 -8.57
CA ASP A 93 -2.16 26.27 -7.93
C ASP A 93 -3.14 25.13 -7.58
N VAL A 94 -3.18 24.09 -8.42
CA VAL A 94 -4.08 22.94 -8.25
C VAL A 94 -3.40 21.82 -7.45
N PHE A 95 -2.21 21.41 -7.91
CA PHE A 95 -1.43 20.32 -7.33
C PHE A 95 -0.85 20.68 -5.96
N GLY A 96 -0.46 21.94 -5.76
CA GLY A 96 0.11 22.42 -4.50
C GLY A 96 -0.90 22.55 -3.37
N ALA A 97 -2.20 22.74 -3.67
CA ALA A 97 -3.22 22.91 -2.65
C ALA A 97 -3.38 21.66 -1.74
N PRO A 98 -3.54 20.43 -2.26
CA PRO A 98 -3.53 19.22 -1.42
C PRO A 98 -2.22 19.02 -0.64
N LEU A 99 -1.07 19.30 -1.25
CA LEU A 99 0.25 19.19 -0.59
C LEU A 99 0.39 20.17 0.59
N ALA A 100 -0.09 21.40 0.43
CA ALA A 100 -0.10 22.37 1.53
C ALA A 100 -1.04 21.93 2.67
N LEU A 101 -2.21 21.36 2.34
CA LEU A 101 -3.13 20.81 3.34
C LEU A 101 -2.52 19.62 4.08
N GLU A 102 -1.79 18.75 3.38
CA GLU A 102 -1.01 17.67 4.00
C GLU A 102 -0.02 18.23 5.03
N ALA A 103 0.81 19.22 4.65
CA ALA A 103 1.80 19.78 5.55
C ALA A 103 1.18 20.44 6.78
N LEU A 104 0.14 21.26 6.58
CA LEU A 104 -0.48 22.05 7.65
C LEU A 104 -1.36 21.21 8.58
N LEU A 105 -2.16 20.29 8.03
CA LEU A 105 -3.14 19.53 8.81
C LEU A 105 -2.62 18.17 9.28
N ALA A 106 -1.80 17.49 8.48
CA ALA A 106 -1.34 16.14 8.81
C ALA A 106 0.04 16.16 9.47
N PHE A 107 1.08 16.69 8.81
CA PHE A 107 2.45 16.61 9.34
C PHE A 107 2.65 17.35 10.65
N PHE A 108 2.07 18.54 10.79
CA PHE A 108 2.20 19.31 12.04
C PHE A 108 1.50 18.61 13.21
N PHE A 109 0.30 18.07 12.98
CA PHE A 109 -0.43 17.27 13.97
C PHE A 109 0.37 16.01 14.33
N GLU A 110 0.82 15.25 13.34
CA GLU A 110 1.59 14.03 13.51
C GLU A 110 2.85 14.27 14.35
N SER A 111 3.68 15.23 13.95
CA SER A 111 4.96 15.54 14.62
C SER A 111 4.75 15.97 16.08
N THR A 112 3.73 16.78 16.34
CA THR A 112 3.39 17.26 17.68
C THR A 112 2.95 16.12 18.59
N PHE A 113 1.99 15.30 18.14
CA PHE A 113 1.45 14.22 18.95
C PHE A 113 2.40 13.03 19.09
N ILE A 114 3.30 12.80 18.13
CA ILE A 114 4.40 11.84 18.28
C ILE A 114 5.30 12.26 19.43
N GLY A 115 5.71 13.52 19.49
CA GLY A 115 6.55 14.04 20.58
C GLY A 115 5.90 13.81 21.94
N LEU A 116 4.61 14.15 22.07
CA LEU A 116 3.84 13.90 23.28
C LEU A 116 3.74 12.40 23.62
N TRP A 117 3.60 11.53 22.63
CA TRP A 117 3.51 10.09 22.85
C TRP A 117 4.85 9.44 23.22
N ILE A 118 5.98 9.92 22.68
CA ILE A 118 7.30 9.39 23.03
C ILE A 118 7.61 9.71 24.50
N PHE A 119 7.46 10.97 24.89
CA PHE A 119 7.89 11.46 26.21
C PHE A 119 6.78 11.43 27.26
N GLY A 120 5.54 11.10 26.87
CA GLY A 120 4.37 11.21 27.71
C GLY A 120 4.09 10.02 28.63
N TRP A 121 4.80 8.90 28.49
CA TRP A 121 4.47 7.64 29.21
C TRP A 121 4.34 7.81 30.73
N ASP A 122 5.23 8.61 31.33
CA ASP A 122 5.26 8.88 32.78
C ASP A 122 4.78 10.30 33.13
N ARG A 123 4.32 11.07 32.12
CA ARG A 123 3.92 12.49 32.27
C ARG A 123 2.44 12.73 31.99
N LEU A 124 1.82 11.92 31.14
CA LEU A 124 0.44 12.05 30.71
C LEU A 124 -0.45 10.99 31.35
N PRO A 125 -1.72 11.29 31.66
CA PRO A 125 -2.70 10.27 32.03
C PRO A 125 -2.83 9.22 30.92
N LYS A 126 -2.96 7.93 31.28
CA LYS A 126 -2.98 6.80 30.33
C LYS A 126 -3.94 6.97 29.14
N LYS A 127 -5.11 7.58 29.36
CA LYS A 127 -6.09 7.84 28.29
C LYS A 127 -5.65 8.95 27.35
N VAL A 128 -5.03 10.01 27.87
CA VAL A 128 -4.50 11.13 27.09
C VAL A 128 -3.32 10.66 26.26
N HIS A 129 -2.41 9.89 26.86
CA HIS A 129 -1.31 9.25 26.15
C HIS A 129 -1.80 8.39 24.97
N CYS A 130 -2.81 7.56 25.20
CA CYS A 130 -3.41 6.75 24.14
C CYS A 130 -4.13 7.60 23.07
N ALA A 131 -4.72 8.74 23.45
CA ALA A 131 -5.29 9.67 22.48
C ALA A 131 -4.21 10.27 21.58
N CYS A 132 -3.01 10.55 22.09
CA CYS A 132 -1.90 11.06 21.28
C CYS A 132 -1.58 10.12 20.11
N ILE A 133 -1.40 8.81 20.34
CA ILE A 133 -1.07 7.89 19.24
C ILE A 133 -2.23 7.70 18.23
N TRP A 134 -3.48 7.87 18.67
CA TRP A 134 -4.60 7.92 17.73
C TRP A 134 -4.58 9.18 16.86
N MET A 135 -4.24 10.33 17.43
CA MET A 135 -4.07 11.56 16.65
C MET A 135 -2.97 11.42 15.59
N VAL A 136 -1.86 10.76 15.95
CA VAL A 136 -0.80 10.41 14.98
C VAL A 136 -1.38 9.52 13.88
N SER A 137 -2.08 8.43 14.24
CA SER A 137 -2.66 7.52 13.26
C SER A 137 -3.67 8.18 12.33
N ILE A 138 -4.49 9.10 12.82
CA ILE A 138 -5.45 9.86 12.02
C ILE A 138 -4.70 10.81 11.09
N GLY A 139 -3.67 11.51 11.60
CA GLY A 139 -2.79 12.36 10.82
C GLY A 139 -2.17 11.62 9.63
N THR A 140 -1.60 10.43 9.85
CA THR A 140 -1.00 9.64 8.77
C THR A 140 -2.02 9.22 7.70
N ILE A 141 -3.27 8.91 8.10
CA ILE A 141 -4.36 8.58 7.16
C ILE A 141 -4.78 9.82 6.36
N LEU A 142 -4.86 11.00 7.01
CA LEU A 142 -5.19 12.26 6.34
C LEU A 142 -4.09 12.69 5.36
N SER A 143 -2.81 12.55 5.72
CA SER A 143 -1.68 12.76 4.79
C SER A 143 -1.83 11.86 3.57
N THR A 144 -2.09 10.57 3.78
CA THR A 144 -2.33 9.61 2.69
C THR A 144 -3.48 10.07 1.77
N TYR A 145 -4.55 10.63 2.32
CA TYR A 145 -5.66 11.13 1.52
C TYR A 145 -5.24 12.29 0.61
N PHE A 146 -4.58 13.30 1.17
CA PHE A 146 -4.22 14.52 0.44
C PHE A 146 -3.15 14.25 -0.63
N ILE A 147 -2.13 13.44 -0.31
CA ILE A 147 -1.09 13.11 -1.30
C ILE A 147 -1.65 12.27 -2.45
N LEU A 148 -2.60 11.37 -2.17
CA LEU A 148 -3.27 10.58 -3.20
C LEU A 148 -4.26 11.41 -4.01
N ALA A 149 -4.85 12.47 -3.44
CA ALA A 149 -5.65 13.42 -4.21
C ALA A 149 -4.79 14.16 -5.23
N ALA A 150 -3.58 14.58 -4.85
CA ALA A 150 -2.61 15.18 -5.76
C ALA A 150 -2.21 14.21 -6.88
N ASN A 151 -1.90 12.95 -6.55
CA ASN A 151 -1.59 11.92 -7.54
C ASN A 151 -2.80 11.56 -8.44
N SER A 152 -4.01 11.58 -7.89
CA SER A 152 -5.23 11.31 -8.67
C SER A 152 -5.53 12.45 -9.64
N PHE A 153 -5.28 13.70 -9.25
CA PHE A 153 -5.32 14.84 -10.17
C PHE A 153 -4.33 14.68 -11.33
N MET A 154 -3.12 14.19 -11.06
CA MET A 154 -2.13 13.92 -12.12
C MET A 154 -2.60 12.86 -13.14
N GLN A 155 -3.46 11.94 -12.72
CA GLN A 155 -3.95 10.85 -13.57
C GLN A 155 -5.28 11.18 -14.27
N ASN A 156 -6.18 11.88 -13.56
CA ASN A 156 -7.47 12.33 -14.06
C ASN A 156 -7.67 13.80 -13.64
N PRO A 157 -7.19 14.77 -14.44
CA PRO A 157 -7.24 16.18 -14.09
C PRO A 157 -8.68 16.71 -14.08
N VAL A 158 -9.14 17.18 -12.92
CA VAL A 158 -10.48 17.78 -12.73
C VAL A 158 -10.37 19.02 -11.83
N GLY A 159 -11.41 19.86 -11.80
CA GLY A 159 -11.48 21.01 -10.90
C GLY A 159 -10.49 22.14 -11.20
N PHE A 160 -10.05 22.28 -12.46
CA PHE A 160 -9.12 23.32 -12.89
C PHE A 160 -9.53 23.96 -14.22
N SER A 161 -9.00 25.16 -14.48
CA SER A 161 -9.05 25.84 -15.77
C SER A 161 -7.67 26.34 -16.17
N VAL A 162 -7.33 26.31 -17.45
CA VAL A 162 -6.05 26.86 -17.93
C VAL A 162 -6.23 28.32 -18.32
N ASP A 163 -5.55 29.22 -17.62
CA ASP A 163 -5.37 30.59 -18.07
C ASP A 163 -4.35 30.62 -19.21
N LYS A 164 -4.84 30.88 -20.42
CA LYS A 164 -4.01 30.95 -21.63
C LYS A 164 -3.08 32.16 -21.65
N ALA A 165 -3.41 33.24 -20.94
CA ALA A 165 -2.58 34.44 -20.88
C ALA A 165 -1.41 34.25 -19.89
N ALA A 166 -1.68 33.69 -18.71
CA ALA A 166 -0.65 33.37 -17.73
C ALA A 166 0.13 32.09 -18.05
N GLY A 167 -0.43 31.22 -18.90
CA GLY A 167 0.13 29.91 -19.23
C GLY A 167 0.14 28.96 -18.04
N LYS A 168 -0.90 29.00 -17.18
CA LYS A 168 -0.98 28.24 -15.92
C LYS A 168 -2.36 27.63 -15.71
N ALA A 169 -2.41 26.50 -15.01
CA ALA A 169 -3.63 25.92 -14.50
C ALA A 169 -4.01 26.59 -13.17
N HIS A 170 -5.27 26.98 -13.06
CA HIS A 170 -5.87 27.57 -11.87
C HIS A 170 -6.91 26.63 -11.27
N LEU A 171 -6.94 26.57 -9.94
CA LEU A 171 -7.91 25.78 -9.21
C LEU A 171 -9.29 26.45 -9.29
N THR A 172 -10.29 25.70 -9.75
CA THR A 172 -11.68 26.16 -9.84
C THR A 172 -12.58 25.48 -8.82
N ASP A 173 -12.30 24.22 -8.49
CA ASP A 173 -13.07 23.44 -7.52
C ASP A 173 -12.18 22.42 -6.79
N ILE A 174 -11.83 22.74 -5.54
CA ILE A 174 -11.06 21.83 -4.67
C ILE A 174 -11.86 20.59 -4.28
N GLY A 175 -13.19 20.69 -4.19
CA GLY A 175 -14.07 19.56 -3.90
C GLY A 175 -14.00 18.53 -5.02
N ALA A 176 -14.02 18.96 -6.29
CA ALA A 176 -13.85 18.08 -7.43
C ALA A 176 -12.50 17.35 -7.41
N VAL A 177 -11.41 18.04 -7.06
CA VAL A 177 -10.06 17.43 -6.93
C VAL A 177 -10.02 16.40 -5.80
N LEU A 178 -10.58 16.74 -4.64
CA LEU A 178 -10.51 15.89 -3.45
C LEU A 178 -11.47 14.69 -3.52
N PHE A 179 -12.65 14.82 -4.13
CA PHE A 179 -13.72 13.81 -4.07
C PHE A 179 -14.01 13.11 -5.40
N GLN A 180 -13.16 13.28 -6.42
CA GLN A 180 -13.30 12.51 -7.66
C GLN A 180 -13.25 10.99 -7.41
N LYS A 181 -13.98 10.24 -8.24
CA LYS A 181 -14.11 8.76 -8.17
C LYS A 181 -12.76 8.08 -8.03
N LEU A 182 -11.77 8.51 -8.81
CA LEU A 182 -10.41 7.97 -8.80
C LEU A 182 -9.74 8.07 -7.43
N ASN A 183 -9.79 9.25 -6.81
CA ASN A 183 -9.14 9.46 -5.53
C ASN A 183 -9.72 8.55 -4.45
N LEU A 184 -11.05 8.43 -4.41
CA LEU A 184 -11.72 7.59 -3.41
C LEU A 184 -11.33 6.11 -3.52
N VAL A 185 -11.26 5.57 -4.74
CA VAL A 185 -10.88 4.17 -4.95
C VAL A 185 -9.38 3.94 -4.74
N VAL A 186 -8.52 4.88 -5.12
CA VAL A 186 -7.06 4.81 -4.90
C VAL A 186 -6.73 4.90 -3.40
N VAL A 187 -7.37 5.81 -2.66
CA VAL A 187 -7.20 5.92 -1.20
C VAL A 187 -7.64 4.63 -0.52
N ALA A 188 -8.81 4.10 -0.87
CA ALA A 188 -9.29 2.84 -0.33
C ALA A 188 -8.29 1.70 -0.58
N HIS A 189 -7.81 1.58 -1.82
CA HIS A 189 -6.85 0.53 -2.20
C HIS A 189 -5.52 0.68 -1.48
N THR A 190 -4.91 1.87 -1.50
CA THR A 190 -3.64 2.16 -0.85
C THR A 190 -3.69 1.94 0.65
N LEU A 191 -4.74 2.40 1.34
CA LEU A 191 -4.88 2.17 2.78
C LEU A 191 -5.03 0.68 3.08
N THR A 192 -5.89 -0.04 2.36
CA THR A 192 -6.02 -1.49 2.58
C THR A 192 -4.72 -2.25 2.33
N ALA A 193 -3.98 -1.89 1.28
CA ALA A 193 -2.69 -2.49 0.96
C ALA A 193 -1.60 -2.14 2.00
N ALA A 194 -1.60 -0.91 2.53
CA ALA A 194 -0.70 -0.48 3.60
C ALA A 194 -0.93 -1.30 4.89
N PHE A 195 -2.20 -1.49 5.28
CA PHE A 195 -2.54 -2.35 6.42
C PHE A 195 -2.21 -3.83 6.18
N LEU A 196 -2.40 -4.34 4.95
CA LEU A 196 -1.96 -5.70 4.60
C LEU A 196 -0.45 -5.86 4.71
N THR A 197 0.32 -4.85 4.26
CA THR A 197 1.79 -4.80 4.39
C THR A 197 2.21 -4.83 5.85
N GLY A 198 1.61 -3.99 6.68
CA GLY A 198 1.85 -3.98 8.13
C GLY A 198 1.48 -5.30 8.80
N ALA A 199 0.38 -5.91 8.40
CA ALA A 199 -0.05 -7.21 8.89
C ALA A 199 0.98 -8.30 8.58
N ALA A 200 1.46 -8.36 7.34
CA ALA A 200 2.51 -9.29 6.91
C ALA A 200 3.82 -9.07 7.69
N PHE A 201 4.22 -7.81 7.90
CA PHE A 201 5.39 -7.45 8.71
C PHE A 201 5.24 -7.90 10.17
N VAL A 202 4.12 -7.59 10.81
CA VAL A 202 3.82 -7.98 12.20
C VAL A 202 3.78 -9.50 12.34
N MET A 203 3.18 -10.21 11.38
CA MET A 203 3.16 -11.67 11.32
C MET A 203 4.56 -12.25 11.23
N GLY A 204 5.37 -11.79 10.27
CA GLY A 204 6.71 -12.32 10.03
C GLY A 204 7.63 -12.12 11.24
N ILE A 205 7.69 -10.89 11.77
CA ILE A 205 8.51 -10.57 12.94
C ILE A 205 8.04 -11.35 14.18
N SER A 206 6.72 -11.44 14.41
CA SER A 206 6.19 -12.22 15.54
C SER A 206 6.52 -13.71 15.40
N ALA A 207 6.38 -14.28 14.20
CA ALA A 207 6.69 -15.69 13.93
C ALA A 207 8.16 -16.01 14.19
N ILE A 208 9.09 -15.15 13.74
CA ILE A 208 10.53 -15.32 13.98
C ILE A 208 10.85 -15.31 15.48
N HIS A 209 10.28 -14.36 16.24
CA HIS A 209 10.51 -14.28 17.68
C HIS A 209 9.97 -15.52 18.42
N LEU A 210 8.76 -15.96 18.07
CA LEU A 210 8.16 -17.16 18.66
C LEU A 210 8.91 -18.44 18.30
N TRP A 211 9.40 -18.55 17.06
CA TRP A 211 10.24 -19.66 16.63
C TRP A 211 11.57 -19.72 17.40
N ARG A 212 12.24 -18.57 17.57
CA ARG A 212 13.47 -18.47 18.37
C ARG A 212 13.23 -18.85 19.82
N ALA A 213 12.15 -18.36 20.43
CA ALA A 213 11.77 -18.70 21.80
C ALA A 213 11.52 -20.21 21.95
N ALA A 214 10.76 -20.84 21.04
CA ALA A 214 10.53 -22.27 21.06
C ALA A 214 11.83 -23.09 20.95
N ARG A 215 12.79 -22.63 20.13
CA ARG A 215 14.09 -23.28 19.97
C ARG A 215 14.96 -23.20 21.23
N LEU A 216 14.93 -22.06 21.94
CA LEU A 216 15.62 -21.88 23.22
C LEU A 216 15.04 -22.81 24.30
N GLN A 217 13.72 -22.91 24.39
CA GLN A 217 13.06 -23.80 25.36
C GLN A 217 13.39 -25.27 25.13
N ARG A 218 13.40 -25.72 23.86
CA ARG A 218 13.82 -27.10 23.52
C ARG A 218 15.25 -27.41 23.94
N ARG A 219 16.10 -26.39 24.10
CA ARG A 219 17.49 -26.50 24.56
C ARG A 219 17.65 -26.25 26.07
N GLY A 220 16.54 -26.15 26.82
CA GLY A 220 16.58 -25.86 28.26
C GLY A 220 17.07 -24.46 28.61
N ARG A 221 17.10 -23.52 27.65
CA ARG A 221 17.54 -22.14 27.89
C ARG A 221 16.36 -21.25 28.33
N PRO A 222 16.60 -20.25 29.20
CA PRO A 222 15.57 -19.31 29.62
C PRO A 222 15.01 -18.51 28.44
N THR A 223 13.71 -18.18 28.52
CA THR A 223 13.00 -17.39 27.53
C THR A 223 12.21 -16.28 28.18
N ASP A 224 12.18 -15.10 27.55
CA ASP A 224 11.38 -13.98 28.02
C ASP A 224 9.88 -14.22 27.75
N LEU A 225 9.16 -14.63 28.80
CA LEU A 225 7.72 -14.92 28.72
C LEU A 225 6.89 -13.66 28.39
N LYS A 226 7.36 -12.46 28.75
CA LYS A 226 6.67 -11.20 28.43
C LYS A 226 6.73 -10.95 26.92
N GLN A 227 7.90 -11.14 26.32
CA GLN A 227 8.09 -11.04 24.87
C GLN A 227 7.26 -12.10 24.14
N VAL A 228 7.24 -13.35 24.62
CA VAL A 228 6.41 -14.42 24.03
C VAL A 228 4.93 -14.04 24.03
N ALA A 229 4.40 -13.55 25.16
CA ALA A 229 2.99 -13.17 25.27
C ALA A 229 2.64 -11.99 24.34
N ALA A 230 3.52 -11.00 24.23
CA ALA A 230 3.39 -9.88 23.32
C ALA A 230 3.40 -10.34 21.85
N MET A 231 4.36 -11.18 21.45
CA MET A 231 4.49 -11.68 20.08
C MET A 231 3.36 -12.64 19.69
N ARG A 232 2.85 -13.45 20.61
CA ARG A 232 1.64 -14.28 20.36
C ARG A 232 0.42 -13.43 20.08
N THR A 233 0.21 -12.39 20.90
CA THR A 233 -0.91 -11.46 20.74
C THR A 233 -0.77 -10.71 19.42
N SER A 234 0.45 -10.28 19.07
CA SER A 234 0.76 -9.57 17.85
C SER A 234 0.60 -10.45 16.61
N LEU A 235 1.04 -11.70 16.65
CA LEU A 235 0.82 -12.68 15.57
C LEU A 235 -0.68 -12.87 15.30
N ARG A 236 -1.48 -13.06 16.36
CA ARG A 236 -2.94 -13.23 16.19
C ARG A 236 -3.59 -11.98 15.62
N LEU A 237 -3.16 -10.79 16.06
CA LEU A 237 -3.61 -9.52 15.49
C LEU A 237 -3.23 -9.43 14.01
N GLY A 238 -1.96 -9.63 13.65
CA GLY A 238 -1.49 -9.60 12.27
C GLY A 238 -2.23 -10.57 11.36
N LEU A 239 -2.51 -11.80 11.82
CA LEU A 239 -3.31 -12.77 11.07
C LEU A 239 -4.74 -12.27 10.78
N VAL A 240 -5.39 -11.63 11.76
CA VAL A 240 -6.73 -11.03 11.57
C VAL A 240 -6.65 -9.87 10.57
N LEU A 241 -5.67 -8.97 10.74
CA LEU A 241 -5.49 -7.83 9.85
C LEU A 241 -5.20 -8.28 8.41
N ALA A 242 -4.36 -9.30 8.21
CA ALA A 242 -4.05 -9.81 6.87
C ALA A 242 -5.27 -10.35 6.14
N VAL A 243 -6.22 -10.99 6.84
CA VAL A 243 -7.47 -11.45 6.23
C VAL A 243 -8.40 -10.28 5.92
N VAL A 244 -8.63 -9.40 6.90
CA VAL A 244 -9.55 -8.26 6.75
C VAL A 244 -9.08 -7.30 5.67
N PHE A 245 -7.83 -6.86 5.75
CA PHE A 245 -7.26 -5.91 4.80
C PHE A 245 -6.82 -6.57 3.50
N GLY A 246 -6.52 -7.87 3.49
CA GLY A 246 -6.32 -8.63 2.25
C GLY A 246 -7.60 -8.71 1.41
N LEU A 247 -8.74 -9.03 2.05
CA LEU A 247 -10.04 -8.97 1.37
C LEU A 247 -10.37 -7.53 0.94
N GLY A 248 -10.14 -6.55 1.82
CA GLY A 248 -10.30 -5.14 1.49
C GLY A 248 -9.48 -4.71 0.28
N THR A 249 -8.23 -5.15 0.17
CA THR A 249 -7.32 -4.86 -0.96
C THR A 249 -7.80 -5.50 -2.25
N ALA A 250 -8.30 -6.74 -2.21
CA ALA A 250 -8.84 -7.40 -3.39
C ALA A 250 -10.11 -6.70 -3.92
N LEU A 251 -11.04 -6.34 -3.02
CA LEU A 251 -12.28 -5.65 -3.38
C LEU A 251 -12.02 -4.22 -3.89
N SER A 252 -11.16 -3.47 -3.20
CA SER A 252 -10.77 -2.13 -3.64
C SER A 252 -9.96 -2.16 -4.93
N GLY A 253 -9.16 -3.20 -5.16
CA GLY A 253 -8.40 -3.41 -6.39
C GLY A 253 -9.29 -3.69 -7.59
N ASP A 254 -10.34 -4.50 -7.44
CA ASP A 254 -11.34 -4.72 -8.48
C ASP A 254 -12.05 -3.41 -8.86
N LYS A 255 -12.45 -2.61 -7.86
CA LYS A 255 -13.06 -1.30 -8.11
C LYS A 255 -12.11 -0.27 -8.71
N LEU A 256 -10.84 -0.29 -8.31
CA LEU A 256 -9.82 0.55 -8.95
C LEU A 256 -9.61 0.13 -10.40
N GLY A 257 -9.57 -1.17 -10.70
CA GLY A 257 -9.47 -1.71 -12.06
C GLY A 257 -10.60 -1.22 -12.95
N GLU A 258 -11.85 -1.30 -12.49
CA GLU A 258 -13.04 -0.79 -13.18
C GLU A 258 -12.89 0.69 -13.56
N VAL A 259 -12.44 1.53 -12.64
CA VAL A 259 -12.18 2.97 -12.91
C VAL A 259 -11.02 3.16 -13.90
N MET A 260 -9.99 2.32 -13.83
CA MET A 260 -8.85 2.39 -14.74
C MET A 260 -9.19 1.98 -16.17
N PHE A 261 -10.10 1.02 -16.38
CA PHE A 261 -10.59 0.70 -17.73
C PHE A 261 -11.33 1.88 -18.37
N GLU A 262 -12.04 2.69 -17.58
CA GLU A 262 -12.74 3.89 -18.07
C GLU A 262 -11.78 5.07 -18.28
N GLN A 263 -10.92 5.37 -17.30
CA GLN A 263 -10.16 6.63 -17.27
C GLN A 263 -8.75 6.51 -17.83
N GLN A 264 -8.16 5.30 -17.82
CA GLN A 264 -6.76 5.06 -18.16
C GLN A 264 -6.58 3.68 -18.87
N PRO A 265 -7.30 3.43 -19.98
CA PRO A 265 -7.34 2.11 -20.62
C PRO A 265 -5.96 1.58 -21.01
N MET A 266 -5.02 2.45 -21.42
CA MET A 266 -3.66 2.07 -21.78
C MET A 266 -2.92 1.37 -20.62
N LYS A 267 -3.14 1.81 -19.37
CA LYS A 267 -2.53 1.19 -18.19
C LYS A 267 -3.02 -0.24 -18.01
N MET A 268 -4.32 -0.47 -18.21
CA MET A 268 -4.92 -1.79 -18.05
C MET A 268 -4.54 -2.72 -19.20
N ALA A 269 -4.56 -2.24 -20.44
CA ALA A 269 -4.11 -3.01 -21.60
C ALA A 269 -2.65 -3.44 -21.47
N ALA A 270 -1.77 -2.53 -21.00
CA ALA A 270 -0.37 -2.84 -20.72
C ALA A 270 -0.19 -3.79 -19.51
N ALA A 271 -1.00 -3.66 -18.46
CA ALA A 271 -0.97 -4.53 -17.29
C ALA A 271 -1.38 -5.98 -17.61
N GLU A 272 -2.21 -6.16 -18.64
CA GLU A 272 -2.65 -7.46 -19.14
C GLU A 272 -1.85 -7.95 -20.36
N ALA A 273 -0.92 -7.13 -20.88
CA ALA A 273 -0.21 -7.39 -22.13
C ALA A 273 -1.15 -7.72 -23.30
N LEU A 274 -2.31 -7.05 -23.35
CA LEU A 274 -3.32 -7.19 -24.40
C LEU A 274 -2.95 -6.27 -25.56
N TRP A 275 -2.41 -6.82 -26.65
CA TRP A 275 -1.90 -6.02 -27.77
C TRP A 275 -3.02 -5.46 -28.65
N ASP A 276 -3.97 -6.31 -29.03
CA ASP A 276 -5.09 -5.96 -29.90
C ASP A 276 -6.42 -6.17 -29.18
N ARG A 277 -7.47 -5.45 -29.60
CA ARG A 277 -8.82 -5.63 -29.08
C ARG A 277 -9.28 -7.09 -29.18
N GLU A 278 -9.80 -7.61 -28.07
CA GLU A 278 -10.29 -8.98 -27.97
C GLU A 278 -11.71 -9.02 -27.39
N ALA A 279 -12.56 -9.92 -27.91
CA ALA A 279 -13.92 -10.16 -27.44
C ALA A 279 -14.29 -11.65 -27.63
N PRO A 280 -14.46 -12.45 -26.57
CA PRO A 280 -14.22 -12.09 -25.17
C PRO A 280 -12.72 -12.00 -24.86
N ALA A 281 -12.31 -11.01 -24.07
CA ALA A 281 -10.92 -10.81 -23.70
C ALA A 281 -10.47 -11.80 -22.62
N ALA A 282 -9.33 -12.44 -22.82
CA ALA A 282 -8.78 -13.39 -21.85
C ALA A 282 -7.90 -12.69 -20.81
N PHE A 283 -7.98 -13.13 -19.55
CA PHE A 283 -7.07 -12.65 -18.50
C PHE A 283 -5.73 -13.37 -18.63
N SER A 284 -4.64 -12.64 -18.72
CA SER A 284 -3.32 -13.25 -18.79
C SER A 284 -2.89 -13.72 -17.39
N ALA A 285 -2.67 -15.01 -17.18
CA ALA A 285 -2.07 -15.49 -15.93
C ALA A 285 -0.54 -15.34 -15.95
N PHE A 286 0.07 -15.56 -17.12
CA PHE A 286 1.50 -15.48 -17.34
C PHE A 286 1.78 -15.17 -18.82
N SER A 287 2.53 -14.12 -19.11
CA SER A 287 2.97 -13.80 -20.46
C SER A 287 4.38 -13.25 -20.47
N VAL A 288 5.07 -13.39 -21.60
CA VAL A 288 6.34 -12.73 -21.87
C VAL A 288 6.13 -11.76 -23.03
N PRO A 289 5.90 -10.46 -22.74
CA PRO A 289 5.62 -9.46 -23.76
C PRO A 289 6.83 -9.22 -24.67
N ASP A 290 6.64 -9.40 -25.97
CA ASP A 290 7.59 -9.06 -27.02
C ASP A 290 7.15 -7.74 -27.66
N VAL A 291 7.68 -6.64 -27.12
CA VAL A 291 7.31 -5.28 -27.52
C VAL A 291 7.74 -4.98 -28.95
N ALA A 292 8.84 -5.56 -29.42
CA ALA A 292 9.35 -5.32 -30.77
C ALA A 292 8.39 -5.88 -31.85
N HIS A 293 7.75 -7.01 -31.56
CA HIS A 293 6.79 -7.65 -32.45
C HIS A 293 5.33 -7.44 -32.04
N GLN A 294 5.07 -6.59 -31.04
CA GLN A 294 3.74 -6.28 -30.50
C GLN A 294 2.88 -7.52 -30.23
N ARG A 295 3.48 -8.53 -29.59
CA ARG A 295 2.81 -9.80 -29.29
C ARG A 295 3.34 -10.42 -28.01
N ASN A 296 2.68 -11.46 -27.51
CA ASN A 296 3.19 -12.26 -26.41
C ASN A 296 3.92 -13.49 -26.95
N SER A 297 5.18 -13.67 -26.57
CA SER A 297 6.00 -14.82 -26.99
C SER A 297 5.59 -16.12 -26.29
N VAL A 298 5.16 -15.99 -25.04
CA VAL A 298 4.51 -17.03 -24.24
C VAL A 298 3.27 -16.39 -23.65
N ASP A 299 2.15 -17.10 -23.66
CA ASP A 299 0.90 -16.61 -23.08
C ASP A 299 0.07 -17.75 -22.48
N ILE A 300 -0.22 -17.64 -21.19
CA ILE A 300 -1.10 -18.53 -20.43
C ILE A 300 -2.27 -17.67 -19.99
N GLN A 301 -3.45 -17.97 -20.51
CA GLN A 301 -4.62 -17.12 -20.32
C GLN A 301 -5.81 -17.88 -19.74
N VAL A 302 -6.71 -17.15 -19.10
CA VAL A 302 -8.01 -17.61 -18.62
C VAL A 302 -9.09 -16.94 -19.47
N PRO A 303 -9.79 -17.68 -20.36
CA PRO A 303 -10.75 -17.11 -21.29
C PRO A 303 -11.87 -16.32 -20.63
N GLY A 304 -12.22 -15.15 -21.20
CA GLY A 304 -13.34 -14.30 -20.78
C GLY A 304 -13.23 -13.61 -19.42
N LEU A 305 -12.22 -13.94 -18.61
CA LEU A 305 -12.06 -13.37 -17.28
C LEU A 305 -11.69 -11.88 -17.33
N LEU A 306 -10.94 -11.43 -18.34
CA LEU A 306 -10.58 -10.02 -18.47
C LEU A 306 -11.81 -9.17 -18.84
N SER A 307 -12.66 -9.64 -19.75
CA SER A 307 -13.96 -9.00 -20.01
C SER A 307 -14.78 -8.88 -18.72
N PHE A 308 -14.81 -9.93 -17.89
CA PHE A 308 -15.55 -9.89 -16.64
C PHE A 308 -14.98 -8.88 -15.64
N LEU A 309 -13.66 -8.81 -15.51
CA LEU A 309 -13.02 -7.83 -14.64
C LEU A 309 -13.26 -6.39 -15.10
N ALA A 310 -13.23 -6.16 -16.41
CA ALA A 310 -13.40 -4.85 -17.03
C ALA A 310 -14.86 -4.35 -17.03
N HIS A 311 -15.81 -5.21 -17.42
CA HIS A 311 -17.19 -4.81 -17.74
C HIS A 311 -18.26 -5.54 -16.92
N LYS A 312 -17.85 -6.49 -16.05
CA LYS A 312 -18.75 -7.37 -15.28
C LYS A 312 -19.59 -8.32 -16.15
N ASP A 313 -19.15 -8.60 -17.36
CA ASP A 313 -19.69 -9.60 -18.27
C ASP A 313 -18.57 -10.35 -19.02
N PHE A 314 -18.84 -11.56 -19.51
CA PHE A 314 -17.81 -12.42 -20.12
C PHE A 314 -17.65 -12.23 -21.64
N HIS A 315 -18.23 -11.20 -22.25
CA HIS A 315 -18.34 -11.08 -23.72
C HIS A 315 -17.85 -9.75 -24.27
N SER A 316 -17.93 -8.66 -23.50
CA SER A 316 -17.58 -7.32 -23.93
C SER A 316 -16.13 -7.22 -24.39
N ALA A 317 -15.93 -6.47 -25.47
CA ALA A 317 -14.63 -6.24 -26.05
C ALA A 317 -13.77 -5.32 -25.16
N VAL A 318 -12.52 -5.71 -24.92
CA VAL A 318 -11.54 -4.88 -24.20
C VAL A 318 -10.56 -4.31 -25.22
N PRO A 319 -10.31 -2.98 -25.26
CA PRO A 319 -9.35 -2.38 -26.18
C PRO A 319 -7.91 -2.81 -25.84
N GLY A 320 -7.13 -3.14 -26.86
CA GLY A 320 -5.71 -3.46 -26.70
C GLY A 320 -4.80 -2.22 -26.64
N ILE A 321 -3.51 -2.46 -26.46
CA ILE A 321 -2.44 -1.45 -26.48
C ILE A 321 -2.44 -0.71 -27.82
N ASN A 322 -2.52 -1.44 -28.94
CA ASN A 322 -2.45 -0.86 -30.28
C ASN A 322 -3.66 0.04 -30.57
N ASP A 323 -4.86 -0.40 -30.20
CA ASP A 323 -6.08 0.40 -30.31
C ASP A 323 -5.99 1.70 -29.50
N THR A 324 -5.53 1.58 -28.25
CA THR A 324 -5.49 2.72 -27.33
C THR A 324 -4.42 3.72 -27.74
N ALA A 325 -3.23 3.24 -28.12
CA ALA A 325 -2.14 4.08 -28.62
C ALA A 325 -2.53 4.82 -29.91
N GLY A 326 -3.23 4.15 -30.82
CA GLY A 326 -3.75 4.75 -32.04
C GLY A 326 -4.77 5.85 -31.75
N ALA A 327 -5.70 5.61 -30.82
CA ALA A 327 -6.69 6.60 -30.41
C ALA A 327 -6.06 7.83 -29.74
N GLU A 328 -5.06 7.63 -28.86
CA GLU A 328 -4.36 8.74 -28.18
C GLU A 328 -3.51 9.56 -29.17
N ALA A 329 -2.80 8.92 -30.09
CA ALA A 329 -2.07 9.61 -31.14
C ALA A 329 -3.00 10.43 -32.07
N ALA A 330 -4.20 9.90 -32.37
CA ALA A 330 -5.20 10.64 -33.13
C ALA A 330 -5.77 11.85 -32.37
N ALA A 331 -5.94 11.73 -31.05
CA ALA A 331 -6.51 12.78 -30.22
C ALA A 331 -5.51 13.90 -29.85
N TYR A 332 -4.25 13.54 -29.59
CA TYR A 332 -3.25 14.44 -29.02
C TYR A 332 -2.03 14.68 -29.91
N GLY A 333 -1.95 13.99 -31.07
CA GLY A 333 -0.84 14.08 -32.02
C GLY A 333 0.33 13.15 -31.66
N GLY A 334 1.37 13.12 -32.50
CA GLY A 334 2.53 12.25 -32.31
C GLY A 334 2.35 10.84 -32.89
N SER A 335 3.25 9.92 -32.54
CA SER A 335 3.21 8.53 -32.98
C SER A 335 2.55 7.62 -31.93
N PRO A 336 1.81 6.55 -32.31
CA PRO A 336 1.26 5.59 -31.35
C PRO A 336 2.31 5.03 -30.38
N SER A 337 3.55 4.83 -30.82
CA SER A 337 4.64 4.35 -29.98
C SER A 337 4.99 5.25 -28.79
N GLU A 338 4.69 6.56 -28.86
CA GLU A 338 4.94 7.50 -27.76
C GLU A 338 3.96 7.31 -26.58
N TYR A 339 2.81 6.69 -26.84
CA TYR A 339 1.75 6.45 -25.86
C TYR A 339 1.83 5.08 -25.18
N ILE A 340 2.71 4.20 -25.67
CA ILE A 340 2.88 2.85 -25.11
C ILE A 340 3.85 2.92 -23.92
N PRO A 341 3.42 2.59 -22.69
CA PRO A 341 4.30 2.54 -21.53
C PRO A 341 5.25 1.33 -21.61
N ASN A 342 6.15 1.20 -20.64
CA ASN A 342 7.00 0.01 -20.54
C ASN A 342 6.17 -1.23 -20.17
N VAL A 343 5.67 -1.94 -21.19
CA VAL A 343 4.75 -3.08 -21.04
C VAL A 343 5.30 -4.17 -20.11
N PRO A 344 6.57 -4.64 -20.22
CA PRO A 344 7.10 -5.62 -19.29
C PRO A 344 7.06 -5.18 -17.83
N VAL A 345 7.41 -3.92 -17.52
CA VAL A 345 7.40 -3.41 -16.14
C VAL A 345 5.96 -3.34 -15.61
N THR A 346 5.02 -2.84 -16.41
CA THR A 346 3.60 -2.75 -16.02
C THR A 346 2.99 -4.13 -15.81
N TYR A 347 3.18 -5.05 -16.76
CA TYR A 347 2.68 -6.42 -16.71
C TYR A 347 3.21 -7.17 -15.48
N TRP A 348 4.54 -7.24 -15.32
CA TRP A 348 5.14 -7.99 -14.21
C TRP A 348 4.91 -7.33 -12.86
N GLY A 349 4.84 -6.00 -12.81
CA GLY A 349 4.44 -5.26 -11.62
C GLY A 349 3.03 -5.64 -11.17
N PHE A 350 2.08 -5.72 -12.10
CA PHE A 350 0.70 -6.10 -11.82
C PHE A 350 0.58 -7.56 -11.36
N ARG A 351 1.29 -8.50 -12.00
CA ARG A 351 1.33 -9.91 -11.55
C ARG A 351 1.97 -10.09 -10.18
N ALA A 352 3.09 -9.39 -9.92
CA ALA A 352 3.73 -9.40 -8.61
C ALA A 352 2.80 -8.86 -7.51
N MET A 353 2.09 -7.76 -7.79
CA MET A 353 1.11 -7.17 -6.87
C MET A 353 0.02 -8.17 -6.49
N ILE A 354 -0.62 -8.82 -7.46
CA ILE A 354 -1.66 -9.84 -7.21
C ILE A 354 -1.08 -11.01 -6.42
N LEU A 355 0.08 -11.53 -6.84
CA LEU A 355 0.74 -12.67 -6.20
C LEU A 355 1.02 -12.39 -4.72
N PHE A 356 1.68 -11.27 -4.40
CA PHE A 356 2.00 -10.93 -3.02
C PHE A 356 0.75 -10.63 -2.20
N GLY A 357 -0.23 -9.91 -2.75
CA GLY A 357 -1.51 -9.63 -2.08
C GLY A 357 -2.26 -10.91 -1.71
N MET A 358 -2.45 -11.81 -2.67
CA MET A 358 -3.15 -13.08 -2.47
C MET A 358 -2.38 -14.03 -1.55
N THR A 359 -1.05 -14.03 -1.62
CA THR A 359 -0.21 -14.84 -0.72
C THR A 359 -0.33 -14.35 0.72
N SER A 360 -0.22 -13.04 0.97
CA SER A 360 -0.36 -12.47 2.31
C SER A 360 -1.75 -12.74 2.92
N PHE A 361 -2.82 -12.56 2.13
CA PHE A 361 -4.18 -12.92 2.54
C PHE A 361 -4.31 -14.41 2.88
N SER A 362 -3.82 -15.29 2.00
CA SER A 362 -3.91 -16.74 2.15
C SER A 362 -3.14 -17.24 3.38
N LEU A 363 -1.94 -16.70 3.63
CA LEU A 363 -1.16 -17.00 4.83
C LEU A 363 -1.88 -16.52 6.11
N GLY A 364 -2.54 -15.36 6.06
CA GLY A 364 -3.41 -14.87 7.13
C GLY A 364 -4.55 -15.85 7.43
N ALA A 365 -5.29 -16.23 6.39
CA ALA A 365 -6.43 -17.14 6.48
C ALA A 365 -6.02 -18.53 6.97
N ALA A 366 -4.98 -19.11 6.37
CA ALA A 366 -4.41 -20.38 6.79
C ALA A 366 -3.90 -20.33 8.23
N GLY A 367 -3.22 -19.25 8.63
CA GLY A 367 -2.75 -19.08 9.99
C GLY A 367 -3.90 -19.00 11.01
N LEU A 368 -4.98 -18.27 10.70
CA LEU A 368 -6.18 -18.23 11.54
C LEU A 368 -6.85 -19.61 11.63
N TRP A 369 -6.92 -20.32 10.50
CA TRP A 369 -7.52 -21.65 10.39
C TRP A 369 -6.74 -22.70 11.19
N LEU A 370 -5.43 -22.79 10.99
CA LEU A 370 -4.55 -23.74 11.69
C LEU A 370 -4.46 -23.45 13.19
N THR A 371 -4.70 -22.21 13.61
CA THR A 371 -4.73 -21.81 15.02
C THR A 371 -6.15 -21.72 15.59
N ARG A 372 -7.20 -22.11 14.84
CA ARG A 372 -8.59 -22.08 15.31
C ARG A 372 -8.83 -23.24 16.29
N ARG A 373 -9.29 -22.90 17.51
CA ARG A 373 -9.67 -23.79 18.61
C ARG A 373 -8.60 -24.85 18.97
N LYS A 374 -8.32 -24.98 20.27
CA LYS A 374 -7.46 -26.02 20.87
C LYS A 374 -7.94 -27.48 20.61
N PHE A 375 -8.92 -27.69 19.74
CA PHE A 375 -9.53 -28.98 19.44
C PHE A 375 -8.53 -29.94 18.77
N TRP A 376 -7.78 -29.47 17.78
CA TRP A 376 -6.73 -30.25 17.12
C TRP A 376 -5.44 -30.35 17.93
N VAL A 377 -5.28 -29.46 18.93
CA VAL A 377 -4.14 -29.48 19.84
C VAL A 377 -4.43 -30.41 21.01
N ALA A 378 -3.75 -31.56 21.03
CA ALA A 378 -3.86 -32.53 22.12
C ALA A 378 -3.70 -31.85 23.50
N PRO A 379 -4.46 -32.25 24.55
CA PRO A 379 -4.52 -31.53 25.82
C PRO A 379 -3.15 -31.16 26.43
N GLY A 380 -2.14 -32.02 26.34
CA GLY A 380 -0.77 -31.76 26.83
C GLY A 380 0.06 -30.74 26.02
N TYR A 381 -0.49 -30.25 24.91
CA TYR A 381 0.11 -29.24 24.02
C TYR A 381 -0.67 -27.92 24.05
N ARG A 382 -1.81 -27.88 24.76
CA ARG A 382 -2.60 -26.68 25.00
C ARG A 382 -1.85 -25.79 25.97
N THR A 383 -1.47 -24.62 25.50
CA THR A 383 -0.65 -23.67 26.26
C THR A 383 -1.52 -22.51 26.76
N GLY A 384 -1.21 -22.01 27.96
CA GLY A 384 -1.83 -20.82 28.55
C GLY A 384 -1.42 -19.54 27.82
N SER A 385 -1.94 -18.39 28.25
CA SER A 385 -1.67 -17.08 27.62
C SER A 385 -0.21 -16.63 27.70
N PHE A 386 0.58 -17.25 28.58
CA PHE A 386 1.98 -16.91 28.86
C PHE A 386 2.98 -18.00 28.45
N ASP A 387 2.48 -19.17 28.07
CA ASP A 387 3.33 -20.30 27.67
C ASP A 387 3.75 -20.16 26.20
N VAL A 388 4.77 -20.88 25.73
CA VAL A 388 5.14 -20.92 24.29
C VAL A 388 4.40 -22.09 23.63
N PRO A 389 3.88 -21.96 22.38
CA PRO A 389 3.08 -23.02 21.79
C PRO A 389 3.98 -24.19 21.47
N ARG A 390 3.65 -25.37 21.98
CA ARG A 390 4.25 -26.60 21.45
C ARG A 390 3.64 -26.81 20.07
N LEU A 391 4.39 -26.48 19.02
CA LEU A 391 4.01 -26.63 17.62
C LEU A 391 3.89 -28.13 17.27
N MET A 392 2.76 -28.74 17.60
CA MET A 392 2.41 -30.09 17.17
C MET A 392 0.91 -30.08 16.84
N LEU A 393 0.57 -30.39 15.58
CA LEU A 393 -0.79 -30.27 15.06
C LEU A 393 -1.61 -31.54 15.34
N THR A 394 -0.96 -32.69 15.53
CA THR A 394 -1.61 -33.96 15.90
C THR A 394 -0.77 -34.76 16.89
N LYS A 395 -1.32 -35.82 17.50
CA LYS A 395 -0.62 -36.66 18.48
C LYS A 395 0.63 -37.36 17.90
N ASN A 396 0.68 -37.56 16.57
CA ASN A 396 1.71 -38.34 15.89
C ASN A 396 2.40 -37.62 14.71
N ARG A 397 2.02 -36.37 14.36
CA ARG A 397 2.70 -35.50 13.37
C ARG A 397 2.52 -34.02 13.76
#